data_AF-M5BYU7-F1
#
_entry.id   AF-M5BYU7-F1
#
_cell.length_a   1.000
_cell.length_b   1.000
_cell.length_c   1.000
_cell.angle_alpha   90.00
_cell.angle_beta   90.00
_cell.angle_gamma   90.00
#
_symmetry.space_group_name_H-M   'P 1'
#
loop_
_entity.id
_entity.type
_entity.pdbx_description
1 polymer ?
#
loop_
_entity_poly.entity_id
_entity_poly.type
_entity_poly.pdbx_seq_one_letter_code
_entity_poly.pdbx_strand_id
1 'polypeptide(L)'
;MRRKRRKIPSQKNEQGVLGSVDSWEFGYLYQARCWAKIPAPALPPRPLSWIRQVLLIREPDLFRIVGTDATVYIRFLVGCVFFVALHGCTTLPILLPLHVTHAPPSVSIRSMTRASLTSLTDSGAFGRDRESYRGNLKLLSVHVAVLWWMSLTWIGTLLWICRGAFRLREAMVQDAKKERERYLKENNGVPNPHQGWRLRTVMVTDIPSGLRHETRLTEYFKI
;
A
#
# COMPACT_ATOMS: atom_id res chain seq x y z
N MET A 1 39.76 8.80 13.61
CA MET A 1 39.46 9.16 15.02
C MET A 1 38.15 8.50 15.45
N ARG A 2 38.20 7.48 16.33
CA ARG A 2 37.01 6.78 16.82
C ARG A 2 36.43 7.60 17.99
N ARG A 3 35.42 8.44 17.73
CA ARG A 3 34.77 9.26 18.77
C ARG A 3 34.20 8.34 19.86
N LYS A 4 34.70 8.49 21.09
CA LYS A 4 34.27 7.75 22.27
C LYS A 4 32.81 8.13 22.56
N ARG A 5 31.90 7.15 22.51
CA ARG A 5 30.46 7.35 22.77
C ARG A 5 30.28 7.82 24.22
N ARG A 6 30.19 9.14 24.45
CA ARG A 6 29.80 9.67 25.76
C ARG A 6 28.36 9.21 26.02
N LYS A 7 28.14 8.51 27.13
CA LYS A 7 26.78 8.22 27.62
C LYS A 7 26.14 9.57 27.90
N ILE A 8 25.25 10.00 27.00
CA ILE A 8 24.41 11.18 27.23
C ILE A 8 23.55 10.82 28.45
N PRO A 9 23.62 11.60 29.54
CA PRO A 9 22.74 11.37 30.68
C PRO A 9 21.32 11.40 30.14
N SER A 10 20.51 10.40 30.51
CA SER A 10 19.11 10.25 30.10
C SER A 10 18.41 11.60 30.19
N GLN A 11 18.38 12.36 29.10
CA GLN A 11 17.60 13.57 29.02
C GLN A 11 16.18 13.07 29.18
N LYS A 12 15.55 13.44 30.30
CA LYS A 12 14.09 13.48 30.34
C LYS A 12 13.73 14.36 29.15
N ASN A 13 13.28 13.74 28.07
CA ASN A 13 12.80 14.45 26.89
C ASN A 13 11.61 15.28 27.37
N GLU A 14 11.86 16.53 27.75
CA GLU A 14 10.80 17.49 27.95
C GLU A 14 10.00 17.58 26.65
N GLN A 15 8.69 17.43 26.77
CA GLN A 15 7.80 17.46 25.62
C GLN A 15 7.95 18.82 24.92
N GLY A 16 8.56 18.81 23.73
CA GLY A 16 8.74 20.02 22.91
C GLY A 16 10.19 20.51 22.75
N VAL A 17 11.17 19.95 23.46
CA VAL A 17 12.59 20.33 23.27
C VAL A 17 13.22 19.45 22.18
N LEU A 18 13.59 20.07 21.05
CA LEU A 18 14.37 19.42 20.00
C LEU A 18 15.76 19.06 20.54
N GLY A 19 16.13 17.78 20.48
CA GLY A 19 17.47 17.31 20.88
C GLY A 19 18.59 17.95 20.06
N SER A 20 19.85 17.78 20.49
CA SER A 20 21.02 18.30 19.77
C SER A 20 21.23 17.61 18.40
N VAL A 21 21.99 18.25 17.50
CA VAL A 21 22.42 17.66 16.21
C VAL A 21 23.12 16.30 16.42
N ASP A 22 23.91 16.17 17.48
CA ASP A 22 24.55 14.90 17.86
C ASP A 22 23.52 13.81 18.23
N SER A 23 22.38 14.18 18.80
CA SER A 23 21.29 13.23 19.09
C SER A 23 20.63 12.69 17.81
N TRP A 24 20.74 13.41 16.70
CA TRP A 24 20.28 13.01 15.37
C TRP A 24 21.28 12.09 14.65
N GLU A 25 22.57 12.40 14.68
CA GLU A 25 23.62 11.56 14.08
C GLU A 25 23.62 10.13 14.67
N PHE A 26 23.25 10.01 15.94
CA PHE A 26 23.18 8.73 16.65
C PHE A 26 21.74 8.26 16.95
N GLY A 27 20.73 8.96 16.41
CA GLY A 27 19.30 8.70 16.59
C GLY A 27 18.73 7.72 15.56
N TYR A 28 17.48 7.29 15.76
CA TYR A 28 16.81 6.39 14.81
C TYR A 28 16.54 7.11 13.48
N LEU A 29 16.74 6.41 12.36
CA LEU A 29 16.59 6.92 10.98
C LEU A 29 15.26 7.67 10.71
N TYR A 30 14.21 7.35 11.47
CA TYR A 30 12.88 7.94 11.36
C TYR A 30 12.73 9.30 12.08
N GLN A 31 13.73 9.75 12.83
CA GLN A 31 13.70 11.00 13.60
C GLN A 31 13.93 12.25 12.73
N ALA A 32 14.27 12.10 11.45
CA ALA A 32 14.46 13.23 10.53
C ALA A 32 13.17 14.07 10.33
N ARG A 33 11.98 13.47 10.50
CA ARG A 33 10.69 14.21 10.47
C ARG A 33 10.40 15.01 11.75
N CYS A 34 11.19 14.86 12.80
CA CYS A 34 11.01 15.57 14.07
C CYS A 34 11.47 17.04 14.02
N TRP A 35 12.27 17.43 13.01
CA TRP A 35 12.65 18.82 12.73
C TRP A 35 11.72 19.50 11.71
N ALA A 36 10.57 18.89 11.41
CA ALA A 36 9.48 19.61 10.76
C ALA A 36 9.03 20.76 11.68
N LYS A 37 8.40 21.80 11.10
CA LYS A 37 7.84 22.95 11.85
C LYS A 37 7.00 22.54 13.07
N ILE A 38 6.42 21.33 13.03
CA ILE A 38 5.72 20.70 14.14
C ILE A 38 6.44 19.36 14.43
N PRO A 39 7.08 19.19 15.60
CA PRO A 39 7.76 17.94 15.93
C PRO A 39 6.74 16.79 16.07
N ALA A 40 7.15 15.58 15.69
CA ALA A 40 6.33 14.40 15.87
C ALA A 40 6.12 14.08 17.36
N PRO A 41 4.95 13.56 17.76
CA PRO A 41 4.69 13.19 19.15
C PRO A 41 5.68 12.11 19.61
N ALA A 42 6.01 12.11 20.90
CA ALA A 42 6.90 11.13 21.50
C ALA A 42 6.38 9.70 21.31
N LEU A 43 7.28 8.76 21.02
CA LEU A 43 6.93 7.36 20.88
C LEU A 43 6.39 6.81 22.21
N PRO A 44 5.37 5.94 22.16
CA PRO A 44 4.79 5.40 23.37
C PRO A 44 5.77 4.42 24.07
N PRO A 45 5.72 4.32 25.41
CA PRO A 45 6.77 3.68 26.20
C PRO A 45 6.81 2.15 26.09
N ARG A 46 5.74 1.52 25.58
CA ARG A 46 5.65 0.05 25.45
C ARG A 46 5.99 -0.39 24.02
N PRO A 47 6.74 -1.49 23.84
CA PRO A 47 6.95 -2.05 22.50
C PRO A 47 5.58 -2.35 21.87
N LEU A 48 5.42 -2.03 20.58
CA LEU A 48 4.19 -2.24 19.79
C LEU A 48 2.97 -1.37 20.13
N SER A 49 3.01 -0.53 21.18
CA SER A 49 1.87 0.34 21.51
C SER A 49 1.56 1.40 20.44
N TRP A 50 2.53 1.68 19.56
CA TRP A 50 2.37 2.49 18.35
C TRP A 50 1.40 1.88 17.33
N ILE A 51 1.23 0.55 17.30
CA ILE A 51 0.35 -0.13 16.33
C ILE A 51 -1.09 0.36 16.50
N ARG A 52 -1.57 0.45 17.75
CA ARG A 52 -2.92 0.94 18.04
C ARG A 52 -3.09 2.38 17.56
N GLN A 53 -2.07 3.22 17.74
CA GLN A 53 -2.10 4.61 17.26
C GLN A 53 -2.23 4.65 15.73
N VAL A 54 -1.47 3.83 15.01
CA VAL A 54 -1.51 3.77 13.54
C VAL A 54 -2.87 3.25 13.04
N LEU A 55 -3.43 2.22 13.67
CA LEU A 55 -4.72 1.65 13.27
C LEU A 55 -5.91 2.60 13.50
N LEU A 56 -5.77 3.57 14.38
CA LEU A 56 -6.80 4.58 14.66
C LEU A 56 -6.80 5.73 13.64
N ILE A 57 -5.74 5.89 12.84
CA ILE A 57 -5.63 6.97 11.85
C ILE A 57 -6.63 6.72 10.71
N ARG A 58 -7.43 7.74 10.40
CA ARG A 58 -8.38 7.68 9.29
C ARG A 58 -7.69 7.97 7.96
N GLU A 59 -8.22 7.40 6.88
CA GLU A 59 -7.70 7.57 5.51
C GLU A 59 -7.53 9.05 5.08
N PRO A 60 -8.46 9.99 5.36
CA PRO A 60 -8.28 11.40 4.99
C PRO A 60 -7.16 12.10 5.76
N ASP A 61 -6.94 11.70 7.02
CA ASP A 61 -5.87 12.26 7.85
C ASP A 61 -4.52 11.72 7.37
N LEU A 62 -4.46 10.43 7.03
CA LEU A 62 -3.29 9.80 6.43
C LEU A 62 -2.88 10.46 5.11
N PHE A 63 -3.86 10.78 4.26
CA PHE A 63 -3.66 11.53 3.02
C PHE A 63 -2.98 12.88 3.25
N ARG A 64 -3.39 13.62 4.29
CA ARG A 64 -2.80 14.93 4.63
C ARG A 64 -1.39 14.83 5.18
N ILE A 65 -1.08 13.76 5.91
CA ILE A 65 0.21 13.60 6.59
C ILE A 65 1.28 13.05 5.64
N VAL A 66 0.94 12.05 4.82
CA VAL A 66 1.92 11.28 4.03
C VAL A 66 1.79 11.52 2.53
N GLY A 67 0.66 12.05 2.08
CA GLY A 67 0.37 12.29 0.67
C GLY A 67 -0.33 11.14 -0.03
N THR A 68 -0.66 11.36 -1.31
CA THR A 68 -1.54 10.49 -2.11
C THR A 68 -0.94 9.11 -2.35
N ASP A 69 0.31 9.03 -2.79
CA ASP A 69 0.97 7.79 -3.19
C ASP A 69 1.03 6.77 -2.04
N ALA A 70 1.55 7.21 -0.89
CA ALA A 70 1.64 6.37 0.30
C ALA A 70 0.25 5.94 0.83
N THR A 71 -0.75 6.82 0.74
CA THR A 71 -2.11 6.50 1.18
C THR A 71 -2.75 5.44 0.28
N VAL A 72 -2.56 5.54 -1.03
CA VAL A 72 -3.03 4.51 -1.99
C VAL A 72 -2.31 3.18 -1.75
N TYR A 73 -1.01 3.19 -1.48
CA TYR A 73 -0.26 1.99 -1.14
C TYR A 73 -0.75 1.33 0.14
N ILE A 74 -1.00 2.11 1.21
CA ILE A 74 -1.57 1.59 2.46
C ILE A 74 -2.97 1.02 2.23
N ARG A 75 -3.80 1.69 1.42
CA ARG A 75 -5.11 1.18 1.02
C ARG A 75 -5.02 -0.16 0.29
N PHE A 76 -4.02 -0.33 -0.58
CA PHE A 76 -3.74 -1.62 -1.24
C PHE A 76 -3.43 -2.72 -0.21
N LEU A 77 -2.54 -2.45 0.75
CA LEU A 77 -2.21 -3.41 1.82
C LEU A 77 -3.44 -3.78 2.66
N VAL A 78 -4.27 -2.80 3.03
CA VAL A 78 -5.53 -3.03 3.73
C VAL A 78 -6.47 -3.91 2.89
N GLY A 79 -6.55 -3.66 1.59
CA GLY A 79 -7.27 -4.51 0.64
C GLY A 79 -6.77 -5.96 0.65
N CYS A 80 -5.46 -6.18 0.64
CA CYS A 80 -4.85 -7.51 0.73
C CYS A 80 -5.19 -8.21 2.05
N VAL A 81 -5.16 -7.50 3.19
CA VAL A 81 -5.53 -8.08 4.49
C VAL A 81 -6.99 -8.51 4.49
N PHE A 82 -7.90 -7.67 4.02
CA PHE A 82 -9.32 -8.04 3.92
C PHE A 82 -9.56 -9.19 2.96
N PHE A 83 -8.84 -9.23 1.83
CA PHE A 83 -8.91 -10.32 0.87
C PHE A 83 -8.47 -11.65 1.50
N VAL A 84 -7.32 -11.67 2.18
CA VAL A 84 -6.82 -12.86 2.89
C VAL A 84 -7.79 -13.29 3.99
N ALA A 85 -8.32 -12.35 4.78
CA ALA A 85 -9.29 -12.66 5.83
C ALA A 85 -10.59 -13.25 5.27
N LEU A 86 -11.13 -12.68 4.19
CA LEU A 86 -12.32 -13.18 3.50
C LEU A 86 -12.11 -14.62 3.01
N HIS A 87 -10.98 -14.90 2.36
CA HIS A 87 -10.67 -16.24 1.86
C HIS A 87 -10.26 -17.23 2.96
N GLY A 88 -9.70 -16.73 4.06
CA GLY A 88 -9.53 -17.50 5.30
C GLY A 88 -10.87 -17.95 5.91
N CYS A 89 -11.92 -17.15 5.78
CA CYS A 89 -13.25 -17.49 6.29
C CYS A 89 -14.17 -18.20 5.27
N THR A 90 -13.88 -18.11 3.97
CA THR A 90 -14.73 -18.69 2.91
C THR A 90 -14.08 -19.90 2.24
N THR A 91 -12.88 -19.72 1.69
CA THR A 91 -12.18 -20.76 0.92
C THR A 91 -11.59 -21.84 1.81
N LEU A 92 -10.99 -21.48 2.95
CA LEU A 92 -10.35 -22.44 3.84
C LEU A 92 -11.37 -23.43 4.46
N PRO A 93 -12.54 -23.01 4.98
CA PRO A 93 -13.53 -23.95 5.53
C PRO A 93 -14.16 -24.87 4.47
N ILE A 94 -14.11 -24.51 3.19
CA ILE A 94 -14.62 -25.34 2.09
C ILE A 94 -13.55 -26.34 1.65
N LEU A 95 -12.35 -25.86 1.34
CA LEU A 95 -11.30 -26.71 0.76
C LEU A 95 -10.63 -27.61 1.80
N LEU A 96 -10.45 -27.15 3.05
CA LEU A 96 -9.73 -27.93 4.05
C LEU A 96 -10.44 -29.26 4.36
N PRO A 97 -11.74 -29.31 4.69
CA PRO A 97 -12.42 -30.58 4.95
C PRO A 97 -12.48 -31.46 3.71
N LEU A 98 -12.66 -30.86 2.54
CA LEU A 98 -12.69 -31.55 1.25
C LEU A 98 -11.38 -32.33 1.03
N HIS A 99 -10.23 -31.67 1.18
CA HIS A 99 -8.92 -32.32 1.06
C HIS A 99 -8.62 -33.33 2.17
N VAL A 100 -9.16 -33.15 3.38
CA VAL A 100 -8.95 -34.09 4.49
C VAL A 100 -9.75 -35.39 4.28
N THR A 101 -10.98 -35.29 3.77
CA THR A 101 -11.92 -36.42 3.66
C THR A 101 -11.79 -37.19 2.35
N HIS A 102 -11.48 -36.52 1.24
CA HIS A 102 -11.48 -37.11 -0.11
C HIS A 102 -10.08 -37.46 -0.62
N ALA A 103 -9.04 -37.27 0.19
CA ALA A 103 -7.69 -37.64 -0.18
C ALA A 103 -7.50 -39.16 -0.29
N PRO A 104 -6.66 -39.62 -1.24
CA PRO A 104 -6.40 -41.04 -1.41
C PRO A 104 -5.74 -41.66 -0.17
N PRO A 105 -6.04 -42.94 0.14
CA PRO A 105 -5.52 -43.63 1.32
C PRO A 105 -4.00 -43.85 1.26
N SER A 106 -3.41 -43.79 0.06
CA SER A 106 -1.96 -43.89 -0.17
C SER A 106 -1.17 -42.68 0.33
N VAL A 107 -1.82 -41.53 0.55
CA VAL A 107 -1.17 -40.30 1.03
C VAL A 107 -1.36 -40.16 2.53
N SER A 108 -0.24 -40.08 3.27
CA SER A 108 -0.22 -39.89 4.73
C SER A 108 -1.01 -38.64 5.16
N ILE A 109 -1.74 -38.76 6.27
CA ILE A 109 -2.50 -37.66 6.91
C ILE A 109 -1.60 -36.46 7.24
N ARG A 110 -0.33 -36.72 7.59
CA ARG A 110 0.64 -35.67 7.95
C ARG A 110 1.29 -35.00 6.74
N SER A 111 1.05 -35.51 5.53
CA SER A 111 1.70 -34.98 4.33
C SER A 111 0.98 -33.74 3.81
N MET A 112 1.73 -32.67 3.55
CA MET A 112 1.20 -31.49 2.86
C MET A 112 0.75 -31.80 1.43
N THR A 113 1.23 -32.88 0.82
CA THR A 113 0.78 -33.31 -0.52
C THR A 113 -0.71 -33.64 -0.55
N ARG A 114 -1.32 -33.95 0.60
CA ARG A 114 -2.76 -34.17 0.75
C ARG A 114 -3.61 -32.93 0.41
N ALA A 115 -3.06 -31.74 0.63
CA ALA A 115 -3.70 -30.47 0.29
C ALA A 115 -3.53 -30.09 -1.19
N SER A 116 -2.85 -30.91 -2.00
CA SER A 116 -2.64 -30.63 -3.43
C SER A 116 -3.78 -31.17 -4.29
N LEU A 117 -4.12 -30.43 -5.35
CA LEU A 117 -5.08 -30.86 -6.36
C LEU A 117 -4.60 -32.13 -7.10
N THR A 118 -3.28 -32.27 -7.27
CA THR A 118 -2.66 -33.44 -7.89
C THR A 118 -3.01 -34.71 -7.12
N SER A 119 -3.00 -34.68 -5.78
CA SER A 119 -3.37 -35.85 -4.98
C SER A 119 -4.82 -36.31 -5.14
N LEU A 120 -5.75 -35.38 -5.42
CA LEU A 120 -7.17 -35.69 -5.66
C LEU A 120 -7.43 -36.24 -7.06
N THR A 121 -6.55 -35.93 -8.02
CA THR A 121 -6.71 -36.26 -9.44
C THR A 121 -5.79 -37.38 -9.91
N ASP A 122 -4.88 -37.84 -9.05
CA ASP A 122 -3.95 -38.92 -9.36
C ASP A 122 -4.68 -40.27 -9.40
N SER A 123 -4.96 -40.74 -10.62
CA SER A 123 -5.55 -42.06 -10.86
C SER A 123 -4.72 -43.22 -10.30
N GLY A 124 -3.38 -43.07 -10.21
CA GLY A 124 -2.49 -44.09 -9.64
C GLY A 124 -2.62 -44.19 -8.13
N ALA A 125 -2.89 -43.07 -7.45
CA ALA A 125 -3.04 -43.01 -5.99
C ALA A 125 -4.33 -43.69 -5.48
N PHE A 126 -5.36 -43.82 -6.33
CA PHE A 126 -6.64 -44.49 -6.02
C PHE A 126 -6.66 -45.99 -6.39
N GLY A 127 -5.68 -46.48 -7.15
CA GLY A 127 -5.55 -47.90 -7.48
C GLY A 127 -6.79 -48.48 -8.18
N ARG A 128 -7.44 -49.48 -7.56
CA ARG A 128 -8.66 -50.14 -8.09
C ARG A 128 -9.97 -49.41 -7.76
N ASP A 129 -9.96 -48.39 -6.90
CA ASP A 129 -11.16 -47.68 -6.47
C ASP A 129 -11.57 -46.59 -7.47
N ARG A 130 -12.17 -47.04 -8.58
CA ARG A 130 -12.57 -46.18 -9.70
C ARG A 130 -13.83 -45.36 -9.42
N GLU A 131 -14.65 -45.77 -8.44
CA GLU A 131 -15.86 -45.05 -8.04
C GLU A 131 -15.53 -43.80 -7.25
N SER A 132 -14.66 -43.90 -6.23
CA SER A 132 -14.18 -42.73 -5.46
C SER A 132 -13.44 -41.73 -6.36
N TYR A 133 -12.63 -42.20 -7.32
CA TYR A 133 -11.98 -41.35 -8.31
C TYR A 133 -12.98 -40.54 -9.16
N ARG A 134 -14.06 -41.19 -9.63
CA ARG A 134 -15.11 -40.51 -10.42
C ARG A 134 -15.90 -39.49 -9.57
N GLY A 135 -16.07 -39.76 -8.28
CA GLY A 135 -16.58 -38.80 -7.31
C GLY A 135 -15.67 -37.57 -7.15
N ASN A 136 -14.37 -37.80 -7.01
CA ASN A 136 -13.37 -36.75 -6.85
C ASN A 136 -13.18 -35.88 -8.10
N LEU A 137 -13.41 -36.43 -9.29
CA LEU A 137 -13.48 -35.63 -10.52
C LEU A 137 -14.61 -34.60 -10.48
N LYS A 138 -15.74 -34.90 -9.82
CA LYS A 138 -16.81 -33.91 -9.62
C LYS A 138 -16.40 -32.81 -8.63
N LEU A 139 -15.56 -33.12 -7.63
CA LEU A 139 -14.99 -32.12 -6.71
C LEU A 139 -14.13 -31.06 -7.41
N LEU A 140 -13.63 -31.32 -8.63
CA LEU A 140 -12.93 -30.31 -9.43
C LEU A 140 -13.83 -29.10 -9.74
N SER A 141 -15.14 -29.31 -9.91
CA SER A 141 -16.09 -28.21 -10.12
C SER A 141 -16.13 -27.23 -8.94
N VAL A 142 -15.95 -27.72 -7.71
CA VAL A 142 -15.87 -26.87 -6.50
C VAL A 142 -14.62 -25.99 -6.55
N HIS A 143 -13.49 -26.53 -7.01
CA HIS A 143 -12.26 -25.76 -7.19
C HIS A 143 -12.43 -24.67 -8.25
N VAL A 144 -13.07 -24.98 -9.37
CA VAL A 144 -13.39 -23.99 -10.41
C VAL A 144 -14.32 -22.89 -9.85
N ALA A 145 -15.34 -23.26 -9.07
CA ALA A 145 -16.21 -22.30 -8.41
C ALA A 145 -15.44 -21.40 -7.42
N VAL A 146 -14.49 -21.96 -6.65
CA VAL A 146 -13.60 -21.21 -5.76
C VAL A 146 -12.67 -20.27 -6.54
N LEU A 147 -12.14 -20.70 -7.69
CA LEU A 147 -11.33 -19.84 -8.56
C LEU A 147 -12.12 -18.65 -9.10
N TRP A 148 -13.36 -18.87 -9.53
CA TRP A 148 -14.27 -17.80 -9.93
C TRP A 148 -14.57 -16.85 -8.76
N TRP A 149 -14.86 -17.41 -7.59
CA TRP A 149 -15.07 -16.63 -6.36
C TRP A 149 -13.86 -15.74 -6.04
N MET A 150 -12.65 -16.31 -6.00
CA MET A 150 -11.40 -15.57 -5.79
C MET A 150 -11.15 -14.49 -6.84
N SER A 151 -11.45 -14.79 -8.11
CA SER A 151 -11.27 -13.84 -9.20
C SER A 151 -12.24 -12.67 -9.09
N LEU A 152 -13.51 -12.93 -8.81
CA LEU A 152 -14.54 -11.90 -8.65
C LEU A 152 -14.29 -11.03 -7.41
N THR A 153 -13.92 -11.64 -6.28
CA THR A 153 -13.58 -10.89 -5.07
C THR A 153 -12.33 -10.04 -5.29
N TRP A 154 -11.32 -10.54 -6.02
CA TRP A 154 -10.12 -9.76 -6.35
C TRP A 154 -10.43 -8.57 -7.25
N ILE A 155 -11.23 -8.78 -8.30
CA ILE A 155 -11.71 -7.68 -9.17
C ILE A 155 -12.47 -6.64 -8.32
N GLY A 156 -13.34 -7.09 -7.41
CA GLY A 156 -14.04 -6.22 -6.47
C GLY A 156 -13.09 -5.41 -5.58
N THR A 157 -12.07 -6.05 -5.01
CA THR A 157 -11.03 -5.38 -4.22
C THR A 157 -10.27 -4.33 -5.05
N LEU A 158 -9.88 -4.67 -6.28
CA LEU A 158 -9.20 -3.72 -7.18
C LEU A 158 -10.09 -2.53 -7.51
N LEU A 159 -11.37 -2.75 -7.83
CA LEU A 159 -12.32 -1.66 -8.08
C LEU A 159 -12.48 -0.75 -6.86
N TRP A 160 -12.53 -1.32 -5.64
CA TRP A 160 -12.59 -0.56 -4.40
C TRP A 160 -11.30 0.24 -4.13
N ILE A 161 -10.13 -0.30 -4.48
CA ILE A 161 -8.84 0.41 -4.39
C ILE A 161 -8.81 1.56 -5.40
N CYS A 162 -9.07 1.27 -6.68
CA CYS A 162 -9.06 2.25 -7.76
C CYS A 162 -10.04 3.40 -7.52
N ARG A 163 -11.27 3.09 -7.10
CA ARG A 163 -12.28 4.12 -6.75
C ARG A 163 -11.80 5.01 -5.60
N GLY A 164 -11.13 4.43 -4.61
CA GLY A 164 -10.50 5.20 -3.52
C GLY A 164 -9.36 6.09 -4.02
N ALA A 165 -8.49 5.57 -4.88
CA ALA A 165 -7.38 6.32 -5.47
C ALA A 165 -7.88 7.51 -6.30
N PHE A 166 -8.92 7.33 -7.13
CA PHE A 166 -9.52 8.43 -7.87
C PHE A 166 -10.11 9.51 -6.97
N ARG A 167 -10.81 9.11 -5.90
CA ARG A 167 -11.36 10.04 -4.91
C ARG A 167 -10.26 10.85 -4.20
N LEU A 168 -9.14 10.20 -3.85
CA LEU A 168 -8.00 10.90 -3.25
C LEU A 168 -7.33 11.86 -4.23
N ARG A 169 -7.21 11.46 -5.50
CA ARG A 169 -6.65 12.32 -6.56
C ARG A 169 -7.54 13.52 -6.86
N GLU A 170 -8.86 13.32 -6.88
CA GLU A 170 -9.83 14.41 -7.00
C GLU A 170 -9.70 15.39 -5.83
N ALA A 171 -9.66 14.88 -4.59
CA ALA A 171 -9.48 15.70 -3.39
C ALA A 171 -8.20 16.53 -3.45
N MET A 172 -7.08 15.93 -3.90
CA MET A 172 -5.80 16.63 -4.10
C MET A 172 -5.93 17.80 -5.08
N VAL A 173 -6.60 17.58 -6.23
CA VAL A 173 -6.78 18.64 -7.24
C VAL A 173 -7.67 19.76 -6.71
N GLN A 174 -8.75 19.41 -5.99
CA GLN A 174 -9.65 20.40 -5.40
C GLN A 174 -8.97 21.22 -4.29
N ASP A 175 -8.16 20.58 -3.44
CA ASP A 175 -7.40 21.28 -2.40
C ASP A 175 -6.36 22.23 -3.01
N ALA A 176 -5.64 21.81 -4.06
CA ALA A 176 -4.71 22.67 -4.79
C ALA A 176 -5.42 23.87 -5.47
N LYS A 177 -6.63 23.64 -6.02
CA LYS A 177 -7.45 24.72 -6.61
C LYS A 177 -7.88 25.73 -5.54
N LYS A 178 -8.39 25.27 -4.41
CA LYS A 178 -8.82 26.13 -3.29
C LYS A 178 -7.67 26.93 -2.71
N GLU A 179 -6.50 26.29 -2.54
CA GLU A 179 -5.30 26.97 -2.05
C GLU A 179 -4.87 28.09 -3.01
N ARG A 180 -4.89 27.82 -4.32
CA ARG A 180 -4.60 28.84 -5.34
C ARG A 180 -5.61 30.00 -5.29
N GLU A 181 -6.90 29.71 -5.21
CA GLU A 181 -7.95 30.75 -5.13
C GLU A 181 -7.81 31.62 -3.88
N ARG A 182 -7.47 31.02 -2.73
CA ARG A 182 -7.19 31.76 -1.49
C ARG A 182 -5.98 32.66 -1.65
N TYR A 183 -4.87 32.13 -2.17
CA TYR A 183 -3.66 32.92 -2.40
C TYR A 183 -3.92 34.11 -3.33
N LEU A 184 -4.64 33.89 -4.43
CA LEU A 184 -4.97 34.96 -5.37
C LEU A 184 -5.84 36.05 -4.73
N LYS A 185 -6.81 35.67 -3.88
CA LYS A 185 -7.62 36.65 -3.14
C LYS A 185 -6.78 37.47 -2.15
N GLU A 186 -5.86 36.82 -1.45
CA GLU A 186 -4.99 37.47 -0.46
C GLU A 186 -3.93 38.38 -1.11
N ASN A 187 -3.49 38.07 -2.34
CA ASN A 187 -2.42 38.79 -3.04
C ASN A 187 -2.93 39.61 -4.24
N ASN A 188 -4.17 40.09 -4.20
CA ASN A 188 -4.75 40.97 -5.25
C ASN A 188 -4.61 40.41 -6.68
N GLY A 189 -4.78 39.11 -6.86
CA GLY A 189 -4.68 38.43 -8.16
C GLY A 189 -3.25 38.10 -8.59
N VAL A 190 -2.22 38.47 -7.83
CA VAL A 190 -0.83 38.08 -8.12
C VAL A 190 -0.66 36.58 -7.81
N PRO A 191 -0.25 35.74 -8.78
CA PRO A 191 -0.09 34.31 -8.56
C PRO A 191 1.19 34.00 -7.79
N ASN A 192 1.14 32.99 -6.92
CA ASN A 192 2.32 32.52 -6.20
C ASN A 192 3.38 32.01 -7.20
N PRO A 193 4.63 32.51 -7.15
CA PRO A 193 5.69 32.11 -8.07
C PRO A 193 6.16 30.67 -7.84
N HIS A 194 6.03 30.11 -6.63
CA HIS A 194 6.50 28.76 -6.26
C HIS A 194 5.40 27.71 -6.17
N GLN A 195 4.13 28.10 -6.30
CA GLN A 195 3.02 27.16 -6.16
C GLN A 195 2.75 26.40 -7.46
N GLY A 196 2.85 25.07 -7.39
CA GLY A 196 2.38 24.20 -8.46
C GLY A 196 3.18 24.27 -9.75
N TRP A 197 4.52 24.36 -9.69
CA TRP A 197 5.37 24.24 -10.88
C TRP A 197 5.00 23.02 -11.73
N ARG A 198 4.76 21.88 -11.09
CA ARG A 198 4.30 20.64 -11.76
C ARG A 198 2.96 20.77 -12.49
N LEU A 199 2.13 21.75 -12.15
CA LEU A 199 0.83 22.02 -12.77
C LEU A 199 0.88 23.13 -13.84
N ARG A 200 2.01 23.84 -13.96
CA ARG A 200 2.22 24.94 -14.92
C ARG A 200 3.29 24.62 -15.96
N THR A 201 4.18 23.69 -15.66
CA THR A 201 5.26 23.25 -16.55
C THR A 201 4.78 22.09 -17.41
N VAL A 202 5.00 22.19 -18.71
CA VAL A 202 4.78 21.11 -19.68
C VAL A 202 6.14 20.62 -20.16
N MET A 203 6.34 19.31 -20.15
CA MET A 203 7.51 18.70 -20.78
C MET A 203 7.18 18.47 -22.26
N VAL A 204 7.91 19.16 -23.14
CA VAL A 204 7.81 18.99 -24.58
C VAL A 204 8.93 18.05 -25.03
N THR A 205 8.57 16.98 -25.72
CA THR A 205 9.50 15.99 -26.28
C THR A 205 9.50 16.08 -27.80
N ASP A 206 10.53 15.52 -28.45
CA ASP A 206 10.64 15.46 -29.92
C ASP A 206 10.63 16.82 -30.65
N ILE A 207 11.39 17.79 -30.14
CA ILE A 207 11.51 19.11 -30.76
C ILE A 207 12.19 18.98 -32.15
N PRO A 208 11.53 19.48 -33.24
CA PRO A 208 12.08 19.47 -34.59
C PRO A 208 13.45 20.13 -34.64
N SER A 209 14.37 19.61 -35.47
CA SER A 209 15.76 20.09 -35.55
C SER A 209 15.86 21.61 -35.74
N GLY A 210 14.99 22.21 -36.57
CA GLY A 210 14.95 23.65 -36.82
C GLY A 210 14.49 24.52 -35.64
N LEU A 211 13.83 23.94 -34.63
CA LEU A 211 13.27 24.61 -33.43
C LEU A 211 14.08 24.33 -32.17
N ARG A 212 15.18 23.56 -32.24
CA ARG A 212 16.02 23.22 -31.07
C ARG A 212 16.82 24.40 -30.51
N HIS A 213 16.95 25.48 -31.26
CA HIS A 213 17.59 26.70 -30.76
C HIS A 213 16.66 27.46 -29.81
N GLU A 214 17.19 27.86 -28.65
CA GLU A 214 16.45 28.53 -27.57
C GLU A 214 15.68 29.78 -28.04
N THR A 215 16.29 30.57 -28.93
CA THR A 215 15.66 31.78 -29.49
C THR A 215 14.39 31.46 -30.28
N ARG A 216 14.47 30.49 -31.21
CA ARG A 216 13.33 30.05 -32.02
C ARG A 216 12.26 29.36 -31.20
N LEU A 217 12.66 28.58 -30.20
CA LEU A 217 11.74 27.93 -29.27
C LEU A 217 10.98 28.98 -28.45
N THR A 218 11.67 30.02 -27.99
CA THR A 218 11.08 31.14 -27.25
C THR A 218 10.13 31.95 -28.11
N GLU A 219 10.50 32.24 -29.37
CA GLU A 219 9.62 32.90 -30.33
C GLU A 219 8.36 32.08 -30.59
N TYR A 220 8.49 30.76 -30.77
CA TYR A 220 7.36 29.87 -31.02
C TYR A 220 6.33 29.88 -29.88
N PHE A 221 6.76 29.89 -28.61
CA PHE A 221 5.85 29.93 -27.46
C PHE A 221 5.36 31.34 -27.08
N LYS A 222 5.88 32.39 -27.71
CA LYS A 222 5.40 33.78 -27.51
C LYS A 222 4.21 34.14 -28.42
N ILE A 223 4.05 33.43 -29.54
CA ILE A 223 2.93 33.56 -30.49
C ILE A 223 1.70 32.88 -29.88
#